data_AF-A0A1X7UI99-F1
#
_entry.id   AF-A0A1X7UI99-F1
#
_cell.length_a   1.000
_cell.length_b   1.000
_cell.length_c   1.000
_cell.angle_alpha   90.00
_cell.angle_beta   90.00
_cell.angle_gamma   90.00
#
_symmetry.space_group_name_H-M   'P 1'
#
loop_
_entity.id
_entity.type
_entity.pdbx_description
1 polymer ?
#
loop_
_entity_poly.entity_id
_entity_poly.type
_entity_poly.pdbx_seq_one_letter_code
_entity_poly.pdbx_strand_id
1 'polypeptide(L)'
;MMAKYFSSAVFLLTLFTFTASKEAHLILLDDPGEAVCLDGSPPGFYHREGSGNGFTKVIIHLEGGGVCEDEEDCLKRSKSDLGSSKKWAKTATFGGFLSDDELYNKNFYNWHVVFVKYCDGGVYSGYVSKPIYVDGTPIYFRGNKIIQAIFGYLLKDKIMQEATDVILTGCSAGGLATYIHADYVGSVLPPSAKYRAISDAGYFIEVPNVNGEPVAKERGQKLYKMQNMSISLTDSCAKVYTGNDTYKCLGPEYLYPFIKTPIFSFNSQYDTWQLKNNLQLDCNPPHCTPEQMEKLQEFFKWLSFDRSEPVYVQNTPIYFRGYKIIQTIFNLLLENELKDATDVILAGCSAGGIGTYLHADYLQSLLPSNVKYRAIADGGFFINVPSAAGANVVIKRAQYIYDMQNMSVSLNSECAKVYTGNYSFMCVGPQYLYRFIKTPIFSFNSQYDTWQIQNDLQLKCNPPDCNSEQMGDISDFHNDFLKASRQIANSTVNGAFLDSCFAHCQSLDNHGWTGVQIEGQTASQTFANWYFGQPGGKKIDSGPYPSNKSC
;
A
#
# COMPACT_ATOMS: atom_id res chain seq x y z
N MET A 1 -89.70 30.85 9.52
CA MET A 1 -89.45 29.40 9.40
C MET A 1 -88.98 29.11 7.99
N MET A 2 -87.70 28.77 7.81
CA MET A 2 -87.17 27.93 6.73
C MET A 2 -85.69 27.69 7.05
N ALA A 3 -85.39 26.55 7.67
CA ALA A 3 -84.04 26.10 7.95
C ALA A 3 -83.60 25.16 6.81
N LYS A 4 -82.41 25.44 6.26
CA LYS A 4 -81.74 24.66 5.22
C LYS A 4 -81.18 23.38 5.83
N TYR A 5 -81.53 22.22 5.26
CA TYR A 5 -80.84 20.95 5.50
C TYR A 5 -79.64 20.84 4.55
N PHE A 6 -78.44 20.80 5.11
CA PHE A 6 -77.23 20.34 4.41
C PHE A 6 -77.11 18.82 4.64
N SER A 7 -77.10 18.05 3.55
CA SER A 7 -76.82 16.62 3.57
C SER A 7 -75.32 16.42 3.36
N SER A 8 -74.63 15.89 4.38
CA SER A 8 -73.22 15.52 4.29
C SER A 8 -73.10 14.12 3.69
N ALA A 9 -72.65 14.03 2.45
CA ALA A 9 -72.23 12.78 1.83
C ALA A 9 -70.83 12.39 2.35
N VAL A 10 -70.74 11.29 3.09
CA VAL A 10 -69.47 10.71 3.53
C VAL A 10 -68.92 9.84 2.40
N PHE A 11 -67.88 10.30 1.72
CA PHE A 11 -67.06 9.49 0.82
C PHE A 11 -66.14 8.60 1.67
N LEU A 12 -66.42 7.30 1.72
CA LEU A 12 -65.48 6.30 2.26
C LEU A 12 -64.33 6.13 1.27
N LEU A 13 -63.21 6.81 1.52
CA LEU A 13 -61.92 6.49 0.90
C LEU A 13 -61.38 5.22 1.58
N THR A 14 -61.49 4.08 0.90
CA THR A 14 -60.73 2.88 1.27
C THR A 14 -59.25 3.11 0.95
N LEU A 15 -58.49 3.56 1.95
CA LEU A 15 -57.03 3.53 1.94
C LEU A 15 -56.58 2.06 2.01
N PHE A 16 -56.22 1.50 0.85
CA PHE A 16 -55.41 0.28 0.83
C PHE A 16 -54.02 0.64 1.35
N THR A 17 -53.75 0.35 2.62
CA THR A 17 -52.39 0.28 3.11
C THR A 17 -51.76 -0.98 2.54
N PHE A 18 -51.04 -0.85 1.42
CA PHE A 18 -50.15 -1.90 0.94
C PHE A 18 -49.02 -2.04 1.97
N THR A 19 -49.09 -3.07 2.82
CA THR A 19 -47.93 -3.50 3.60
C THR A 19 -46.93 -4.07 2.61
N ALA A 20 -45.76 -3.43 2.48
CA ALA A 20 -44.67 -3.95 1.66
C ALA A 20 -44.35 -5.41 2.05
N SER A 21 -44.16 -6.27 1.05
CA SER A 21 -43.79 -7.67 1.29
C SER A 21 -42.46 -7.73 2.04
N LYS A 22 -42.39 -8.54 3.10
CA LYS A 22 -41.14 -8.80 3.83
C LYS A 22 -40.18 -9.71 3.05
N GLU A 23 -40.70 -10.44 2.08
CA GLU A 23 -39.93 -11.34 1.23
C GLU A 23 -39.40 -10.60 0.00
N ALA A 24 -38.17 -10.91 -0.39
CA ALA A 24 -37.60 -10.46 -1.66
C ALA A 24 -38.00 -11.45 -2.77
N HIS A 25 -38.45 -10.94 -3.92
CA HIS A 25 -38.90 -11.76 -5.04
C HIS A 25 -37.83 -11.87 -6.12
N LEU A 26 -37.66 -13.06 -6.68
CA LEU A 26 -36.71 -13.30 -7.77
C LEU A 26 -37.19 -12.63 -9.06
N ILE A 27 -36.30 -11.83 -9.66
CA ILE A 27 -36.45 -11.23 -10.98
C ILE A 27 -35.33 -11.79 -11.86
N LEU A 28 -35.70 -12.56 -12.88
CA LEU A 28 -34.79 -12.99 -13.95
C LEU A 28 -34.86 -11.97 -15.09
N LEU A 29 -33.74 -11.76 -15.78
CA LEU A 29 -33.73 -10.92 -16.97
C LEU A 29 -34.27 -11.73 -18.16
N ASP A 30 -35.43 -11.31 -18.69
CA ASP A 30 -36.14 -12.03 -19.77
C ASP A 30 -35.39 -12.05 -21.10
N ASP A 31 -34.64 -10.98 -21.43
CA ASP A 31 -33.77 -10.89 -22.60
C ASP A 31 -32.40 -10.33 -22.19
N PRO A 32 -31.49 -11.18 -21.68
CA PRO A 32 -30.25 -10.70 -21.12
C PRO A 32 -29.14 -10.52 -22.18
N GLY A 33 -29.43 -10.78 -23.45
CA GLY A 33 -28.45 -10.75 -24.53
C GLY A 33 -27.26 -11.68 -24.25
N GLU A 34 -26.05 -11.11 -24.15
CA GLU A 34 -24.84 -11.87 -23.85
C GLU A 34 -24.65 -12.17 -22.35
N ALA A 35 -25.46 -11.60 -21.46
CA ALA A 35 -25.35 -11.80 -20.02
C ALA A 35 -26.01 -13.12 -19.63
N VAL A 36 -25.25 -14.20 -19.52
CA VAL A 36 -25.77 -15.51 -19.10
C VAL A 36 -24.89 -16.13 -18.02
N CYS A 37 -25.50 -16.93 -17.15
CA CYS A 37 -24.77 -17.74 -16.17
C CYS A 37 -23.86 -18.77 -16.85
N LEU A 38 -22.99 -19.44 -16.07
CA LEU A 38 -22.06 -20.46 -16.58
C LEU A 38 -22.73 -21.51 -17.50
N ASP A 39 -23.98 -21.88 -17.22
CA ASP A 39 -24.74 -22.88 -17.99
C ASP A 39 -25.62 -22.29 -19.12
N GLY A 40 -25.55 -20.98 -19.36
CA GLY A 40 -26.35 -20.26 -20.34
C GLY A 40 -27.74 -19.81 -19.85
N SER A 41 -28.12 -20.07 -18.59
CA SER A 41 -29.39 -19.57 -18.05
C SER A 41 -29.35 -18.06 -17.76
N PRO A 42 -30.50 -17.36 -17.74
CA PRO A 42 -30.53 -15.92 -17.52
C PRO A 42 -30.09 -15.57 -16.10
N PRO A 43 -29.32 -14.49 -15.90
CA PRO A 43 -28.99 -13.97 -14.59
C PRO A 43 -30.20 -13.27 -13.96
N GLY A 44 -30.09 -12.91 -12.69
CA GLY A 44 -31.15 -12.23 -11.98
C GLY A 44 -30.74 -11.76 -10.60
N PHE A 45 -31.72 -11.19 -9.90
CA PHE A 45 -31.56 -10.68 -8.56
C PHE A 45 -32.87 -10.85 -7.78
N TYR A 46 -32.78 -10.87 -6.46
CA TYR A 46 -33.96 -10.75 -5.61
C TYR A 46 -34.20 -9.29 -5.27
N HIS A 47 -35.46 -8.86 -5.27
CA HIS A 47 -35.84 -7.50 -4.93
C HIS A 47 -36.86 -7.47 -3.80
N ARG A 48 -36.55 -6.74 -2.74
CA ARG A 48 -37.49 -6.35 -1.70
C ARG A 48 -37.73 -4.85 -1.77
N GLU A 49 -39.01 -4.47 -1.77
CA GLU A 49 -39.41 -3.08 -1.85
C GLU A 49 -39.13 -2.33 -0.53
N GLY A 50 -38.66 -1.08 -0.63
CA GLY A 50 -38.51 -0.19 0.51
C GLY A 50 -39.86 0.33 0.98
N SER A 51 -39.86 0.99 2.14
CA SER A 51 -41.09 1.56 2.72
C SER A 51 -40.83 2.85 3.48
N GLY A 52 -41.87 3.68 3.62
CA GLY A 52 -41.79 4.95 4.34
C GLY A 52 -40.69 5.87 3.79
N ASN A 53 -39.83 6.37 4.68
CA ASN A 53 -38.71 7.25 4.30
C ASN A 53 -37.54 6.51 3.61
N GLY A 54 -37.60 5.19 3.49
CA GLY A 54 -36.62 4.34 2.81
C GLY A 54 -36.95 4.07 1.34
N PHE A 55 -38.10 4.53 0.84
CA PHE A 55 -38.56 4.26 -0.53
C PHE A 55 -37.66 4.86 -1.62
N THR A 56 -36.88 5.92 -1.31
CA THR A 56 -35.90 6.50 -2.24
C THR A 56 -34.49 6.00 -1.98
N LYS A 57 -34.31 4.93 -1.21
CA LYS A 57 -32.99 4.47 -0.75
C LYS A 57 -32.80 2.99 -1.08
N VAL A 58 -31.63 2.64 -1.60
CA VAL A 58 -31.38 1.33 -2.20
C VAL A 58 -30.08 0.71 -1.70
N ILE A 59 -30.13 -0.54 -1.28
CA ILE A 59 -28.95 -1.40 -1.05
C ILE A 59 -28.89 -2.42 -2.18
N ILE A 60 -27.76 -2.47 -2.88
CA ILE A 60 -27.46 -3.44 -3.92
C ILE A 60 -26.37 -4.36 -3.38
N HIS A 61 -26.68 -5.63 -3.14
CA HIS A 61 -25.74 -6.62 -2.61
C HIS A 61 -25.34 -7.63 -3.69
N LEU A 62 -24.04 -7.74 -3.95
CA LEU A 62 -23.44 -8.76 -4.81
C LEU A 62 -23.17 -10.01 -3.99
N GLU A 63 -23.85 -11.11 -4.32
CA GLU A 63 -23.66 -12.39 -3.65
C GLU A 63 -22.22 -12.90 -3.80
N GLY A 64 -21.71 -13.55 -2.73
CA GLY A 64 -20.42 -14.25 -2.73
C GLY A 64 -20.51 -15.72 -3.14
N GLY A 65 -19.38 -16.44 -3.05
CA GLY A 65 -19.37 -17.89 -3.32
C GLY A 65 -18.10 -18.44 -3.94
N GLY A 66 -16.94 -17.83 -3.69
CA GLY A 66 -15.66 -18.25 -4.28
C GLY A 66 -15.58 -18.07 -5.79
N VAL A 67 -14.68 -18.79 -6.44
CA VAL A 67 -14.48 -18.79 -7.90
C VAL A 67 -14.45 -20.22 -8.40
N CYS A 68 -14.51 -20.45 -9.71
CA CYS A 68 -14.07 -21.73 -10.27
C CYS A 68 -12.61 -21.63 -10.72
N GLU A 69 -11.79 -22.63 -10.38
CA GLU A 69 -10.33 -22.56 -10.52
C GLU A 69 -9.80 -23.09 -11.87
N ASP A 70 -10.58 -23.88 -12.59
CA ASP A 70 -10.33 -24.35 -13.96
C ASP A 70 -11.63 -24.71 -14.69
N GLU A 71 -11.50 -25.07 -15.97
CA GLU A 71 -12.60 -25.41 -16.85
C GLU A 71 -13.47 -26.58 -16.33
N GLU A 72 -12.87 -27.62 -15.74
CA GLU A 72 -13.61 -28.75 -15.18
C GLU A 72 -14.38 -28.36 -13.92
N ASP A 73 -13.77 -27.55 -13.05
CA ASP A 73 -14.42 -26.99 -11.87
C ASP A 73 -15.57 -26.05 -12.27
N CYS A 74 -15.38 -25.21 -13.29
CA CYS A 74 -16.45 -24.36 -13.82
C CYS A 74 -17.60 -25.21 -14.41
N LEU A 75 -17.30 -26.34 -15.08
CA LEU A 75 -18.31 -27.28 -15.55
C LEU A 75 -19.10 -27.90 -14.37
N LYS A 76 -18.44 -28.31 -13.30
CA LYS A 76 -19.11 -28.81 -12.08
C LYS A 76 -19.99 -27.73 -11.46
N ARG A 77 -19.45 -26.52 -11.33
CA ARG A 77 -20.14 -25.34 -10.77
C ARG A 77 -21.37 -24.93 -11.58
N SER A 78 -21.34 -25.07 -12.91
CA SER A 78 -22.48 -24.78 -13.80
C SER A 78 -23.75 -25.56 -13.47
N LYS A 79 -23.63 -26.67 -12.73
CA LYS A 79 -24.76 -27.52 -12.30
C LYS A 79 -25.32 -27.13 -10.91
N SER A 80 -24.80 -26.08 -10.30
CA SER A 80 -25.18 -25.57 -8.97
C SER A 80 -25.86 -24.21 -9.04
N ASP A 81 -26.42 -23.74 -7.92
CA ASP A 81 -27.03 -22.41 -7.80
C ASP A 81 -26.03 -21.26 -7.99
N LEU A 82 -24.72 -21.55 -7.98
CA LEU A 82 -23.62 -20.60 -8.24
C LEU A 82 -23.12 -20.62 -9.69
N GLY A 83 -23.82 -21.34 -10.58
CA GLY A 83 -23.52 -21.42 -12.01
C GLY A 83 -24.77 -21.51 -12.90
N SER A 84 -25.97 -21.63 -12.31
CA SER A 84 -27.24 -21.72 -13.01
C SER A 84 -28.38 -21.10 -12.21
N SER A 85 -29.28 -20.38 -12.89
CA SER A 85 -30.49 -19.83 -12.28
C SER A 85 -31.70 -20.77 -12.31
N LYS A 86 -31.59 -21.94 -12.94
CA LYS A 86 -32.71 -22.87 -13.18
C LYS A 86 -33.41 -23.36 -11.90
N LYS A 87 -32.71 -23.34 -10.76
CA LYS A 87 -33.21 -23.85 -9.48
C LYS A 87 -33.32 -22.78 -8.39
N TRP A 88 -33.11 -21.51 -8.73
CA TRP A 88 -33.28 -20.43 -7.76
C TRP A 88 -34.71 -20.37 -7.23
N ALA A 89 -34.85 -20.22 -5.92
CA ALA A 89 -36.12 -20.05 -5.26
C ALA A 89 -36.85 -18.80 -5.77
N LYS A 90 -38.19 -18.80 -5.69
CA LYS A 90 -38.97 -17.64 -6.12
C LYS A 90 -38.91 -16.48 -5.13
N THR A 91 -38.61 -16.76 -3.87
CA THR A 91 -38.47 -15.75 -2.83
C THR A 91 -37.25 -16.02 -1.95
N ALA A 92 -36.77 -14.99 -1.30
CA ALA A 92 -35.67 -15.03 -0.34
C ALA A 92 -35.92 -14.07 0.83
N THR A 93 -35.35 -14.41 1.98
CA THR A 93 -35.30 -13.53 3.15
C THR A 93 -33.84 -13.28 3.53
N PHE A 94 -33.57 -12.13 4.13
CA PHE A 94 -32.21 -11.70 4.43
C PHE A 94 -32.08 -11.25 5.89
N GLY A 95 -30.89 -11.46 6.46
CA GLY A 95 -30.56 -11.05 7.83
C GLY A 95 -29.49 -9.94 7.86
N GLY A 96 -29.08 -9.56 9.08
CA GLY A 96 -28.00 -8.59 9.29
C GLY A 96 -28.25 -7.25 8.61
N PHE A 97 -27.25 -6.74 7.88
CA PHE A 97 -27.31 -5.46 7.15
C PHE A 97 -28.43 -5.40 6.07
N LEU A 98 -28.94 -6.55 5.64
CA LEU A 98 -30.04 -6.64 4.68
C LEU A 98 -31.38 -7.01 5.34
N SER A 99 -31.45 -7.11 6.68
CA SER A 99 -32.69 -7.45 7.38
C SER A 99 -33.74 -6.35 7.24
N ASP A 100 -35.02 -6.72 7.19
CA ASP A 100 -36.19 -5.83 7.34
C ASP A 100 -36.58 -5.60 8.80
N ASP A 101 -35.88 -6.22 9.74
CA ASP A 101 -36.11 -6.05 11.17
C ASP A 101 -35.23 -4.91 11.73
N GLU A 102 -35.89 -3.89 12.30
CA GLU A 102 -35.24 -2.73 12.92
C GLU A 102 -34.29 -3.14 14.06
N LEU A 103 -34.53 -4.29 14.72
CA LEU A 103 -33.64 -4.81 15.76
C LEU A 103 -32.24 -5.12 15.21
N TYR A 104 -32.17 -5.67 13.99
CA TYR A 104 -30.92 -6.08 13.36
C TYR A 104 -30.38 -5.02 12.38
N ASN A 105 -31.25 -4.17 11.86
CA ASN A 105 -30.91 -3.19 10.81
C ASN A 105 -31.54 -1.81 11.03
N LYS A 106 -31.39 -1.27 12.24
CA LYS A 106 -32.08 -0.06 12.72
C LYS A 106 -32.16 1.11 11.73
N ASN A 107 -31.09 1.37 10.99
CA ASN A 107 -31.01 2.55 10.11
C ASN A 107 -31.38 2.26 8.64
N PHE A 108 -31.44 0.99 8.24
CA PHE A 108 -31.59 0.60 6.83
C PHE A 108 -32.68 -0.44 6.57
N TYR A 109 -33.41 -0.88 7.60
CA TYR A 109 -34.38 -1.98 7.49
C TYR A 109 -35.49 -1.76 6.45
N ASN A 110 -35.85 -0.50 6.21
CA ASN A 110 -36.92 -0.10 5.31
C ASN A 110 -36.44 0.37 3.92
N TRP A 111 -35.16 0.17 3.58
CA TRP A 111 -34.63 0.49 2.25
C TRP A 111 -34.98 -0.62 1.25
N HIS A 112 -34.99 -0.30 -0.04
CA HIS A 112 -35.02 -1.33 -1.08
C HIS A 112 -33.78 -2.22 -0.97
N VAL A 113 -33.96 -3.53 -1.13
CA VAL A 113 -32.84 -4.49 -1.20
C VAL A 113 -32.87 -5.16 -2.57
N VAL A 114 -31.78 -5.00 -3.31
CA VAL A 114 -31.49 -5.71 -4.55
C VAL A 114 -30.34 -6.66 -4.29
N PHE A 115 -30.63 -7.96 -4.19
CA PHE A 115 -29.63 -9.00 -3.97
C PHE A 115 -29.30 -9.68 -5.30
N VAL A 116 -28.19 -9.25 -5.90
CA VAL A 116 -27.69 -9.77 -7.18
C VAL A 116 -27.11 -11.16 -6.97
N LYS A 117 -27.64 -12.14 -7.70
CA LYS A 117 -27.21 -13.54 -7.58
C LYS A 117 -25.94 -13.81 -8.39
N TYR A 118 -25.03 -14.58 -7.78
CA TYR A 118 -23.74 -14.90 -8.36
C TYR A 118 -23.81 -16.19 -9.17
N CYS A 119 -23.53 -16.11 -10.47
CA CYS A 119 -23.60 -17.29 -11.34
C CYS A 119 -22.53 -17.40 -12.44
N ASP A 120 -21.51 -16.53 -12.42
CA ASP A 120 -20.43 -16.54 -13.43
C ASP A 120 -19.14 -17.20 -12.95
N GLY A 121 -18.94 -17.37 -11.63
CA GLY A 121 -17.73 -17.98 -11.08
C GLY A 121 -16.44 -17.18 -11.27
N GLY A 122 -16.52 -15.94 -11.75
CA GLY A 122 -15.40 -15.06 -12.06
C GLY A 122 -15.51 -13.67 -11.44
N VAL A 123 -16.05 -13.60 -10.22
CA VAL A 123 -16.22 -12.35 -9.45
C VAL A 123 -16.83 -11.24 -10.28
N TYR A 124 -17.84 -11.58 -11.09
CA TYR A 124 -18.58 -10.65 -11.93
C TYR A 124 -17.72 -9.88 -12.95
N SER A 125 -16.56 -10.40 -13.33
CA SER A 125 -15.53 -9.61 -14.02
C SER A 125 -15.07 -10.18 -15.36
N GLY A 126 -15.34 -11.46 -15.63
CA GLY A 126 -14.93 -12.12 -16.87
C GLY A 126 -15.78 -11.77 -18.10
N TYR A 127 -15.17 -11.86 -19.29
CA TYR A 127 -15.86 -11.86 -20.58
C TYR A 127 -15.07 -12.61 -21.67
N VAL A 128 -15.61 -13.76 -22.10
CA VAL A 128 -15.07 -14.52 -23.23
C VAL A 128 -16.12 -14.66 -24.33
N SER A 129 -16.03 -13.90 -25.43
CA SER A 129 -17.12 -13.73 -26.42
C SER A 129 -17.80 -15.01 -26.92
N LYS A 130 -17.09 -16.13 -27.05
CA LYS A 130 -17.65 -17.44 -27.40
C LYS A 130 -17.63 -18.38 -26.18
N PRO A 131 -18.62 -19.27 -26.00
CA PRO A 131 -18.52 -20.29 -24.97
C PRO A 131 -17.32 -21.21 -25.22
N ILE A 132 -16.72 -21.70 -24.15
CA ILE A 132 -15.76 -22.80 -24.22
C ILE A 132 -16.54 -24.12 -24.10
N TYR A 133 -15.98 -25.21 -24.62
CA TYR A 133 -16.60 -26.53 -24.52
C TYR A 133 -15.77 -27.43 -23.61
N VAL A 134 -16.38 -27.89 -22.52
CA VAL A 134 -15.79 -28.83 -21.54
C VAL A 134 -16.68 -30.06 -21.54
N ASP A 135 -16.13 -31.22 -21.90
CA ASP A 135 -16.89 -32.47 -22.10
C ASP A 135 -18.12 -32.30 -23.00
N GLY A 136 -17.98 -31.52 -24.08
CA GLY A 136 -19.07 -31.23 -25.01
C GLY A 136 -20.15 -30.28 -24.47
N THR A 137 -20.03 -29.79 -23.23
CA THR A 137 -20.96 -28.84 -22.61
C THR A 137 -20.43 -27.41 -22.79
N PRO A 138 -21.24 -26.46 -23.29
CA PRO A 138 -20.84 -25.06 -23.39
C PRO A 138 -20.80 -24.40 -22.00
N ILE A 139 -19.71 -23.69 -21.71
CA ILE A 139 -19.53 -22.89 -20.50
C ILE A 139 -19.30 -21.42 -20.88
N TYR A 140 -20.01 -20.53 -20.19
CA TYR A 140 -20.04 -19.10 -20.50
C TYR A 140 -19.39 -18.25 -19.40
N PHE A 141 -18.31 -17.56 -19.73
CA PHE A 141 -17.71 -16.56 -18.84
C PHE A 141 -18.23 -15.17 -19.19
N ARG A 142 -19.20 -14.66 -18.41
CA ARG A 142 -19.98 -13.44 -18.72
C ARG A 142 -20.16 -12.49 -17.53
N GLY A 143 -19.37 -12.62 -16.46
CA GLY A 143 -19.52 -11.82 -15.25
C GLY A 143 -19.67 -10.32 -15.51
N ASN A 144 -18.81 -9.73 -16.34
CA ASN A 144 -18.88 -8.29 -16.66
C ASN A 144 -20.22 -7.92 -17.35
N LYS A 145 -20.69 -8.77 -18.27
CA LYS A 145 -21.97 -8.56 -18.97
C LYS A 145 -23.17 -8.72 -18.04
N ILE A 146 -23.10 -9.62 -17.07
CA ILE A 146 -24.14 -9.76 -16.04
C ILE A 146 -24.29 -8.48 -15.24
N ILE A 147 -23.19 -7.89 -14.76
CA ILE A 147 -23.23 -6.61 -14.04
C ILE A 147 -23.81 -5.50 -14.93
N GLN A 148 -23.32 -5.36 -16.16
CA GLN A 148 -23.83 -4.34 -17.09
C GLN A 148 -25.33 -4.51 -17.36
N ALA A 149 -25.80 -5.74 -17.56
CA ALA A 149 -27.20 -6.03 -17.84
C ALA A 149 -28.10 -5.78 -16.62
N ILE A 150 -27.68 -6.18 -15.42
CA ILE A 150 -28.43 -5.96 -14.19
C ILE A 150 -28.55 -4.47 -13.89
N PHE A 151 -27.45 -3.71 -13.91
CA PHE A 151 -27.52 -2.26 -13.70
C PHE A 151 -28.30 -1.56 -14.81
N GLY A 152 -28.16 -1.98 -16.07
CA GLY A 152 -28.98 -1.50 -17.18
C GLY A 152 -30.47 -1.78 -17.02
N TYR A 153 -30.84 -2.91 -16.40
CA TYR A 153 -32.23 -3.23 -16.05
C TYR A 153 -32.71 -2.33 -14.90
N LEU A 154 -31.95 -2.27 -13.81
CA LEU A 154 -32.30 -1.50 -12.61
C LEU A 154 -32.48 -0.01 -12.92
N LEU A 155 -31.67 0.58 -13.80
CA LEU A 155 -31.77 2.00 -14.18
C LEU A 155 -33.01 2.33 -15.03
N LYS A 156 -33.68 1.33 -15.62
CA LYS A 156 -34.98 1.52 -16.29
C LYS A 156 -36.14 1.53 -15.29
N ASP A 157 -35.92 0.98 -14.10
CA ASP A 157 -36.90 0.99 -13.02
C ASP A 157 -36.99 2.40 -12.40
N LYS A 158 -38.21 2.83 -12.06
CA LYS A 158 -38.45 4.10 -11.38
C LYS A 158 -37.70 4.19 -10.06
N ILE A 159 -37.54 3.06 -9.37
CA ILE A 159 -36.87 3.00 -8.06
C ILE A 159 -35.44 3.54 -8.14
N MET A 160 -34.66 3.13 -9.14
CA MET A 160 -33.29 3.62 -9.29
C MET A 160 -33.22 5.03 -9.87
N GLN A 161 -34.19 5.43 -10.69
CA GLN A 161 -34.26 6.79 -11.23
C GLN A 161 -34.54 7.84 -10.14
N GLU A 162 -35.31 7.47 -9.12
CA GLU A 162 -35.68 8.33 -8.00
C GLU A 162 -34.80 8.14 -6.75
N ALA A 163 -33.78 7.26 -6.83
CA ALA A 163 -32.93 6.95 -5.69
C ALA A 163 -32.11 8.17 -5.23
N THR A 164 -32.25 8.53 -3.95
CA THR A 164 -31.47 9.59 -3.29
C THR A 164 -30.20 9.06 -2.64
N ASP A 165 -30.20 7.81 -2.20
CA ASP A 165 -29.08 7.15 -1.52
C ASP A 165 -28.93 5.73 -2.04
N VAL A 166 -27.71 5.35 -2.42
CA VAL A 166 -27.40 4.02 -2.95
C VAL A 166 -26.15 3.47 -2.26
N ILE A 167 -26.26 2.24 -1.77
CA ILE A 167 -25.13 1.48 -1.22
C ILE A 167 -24.89 0.26 -2.11
N LEU A 168 -23.72 0.19 -2.74
CA LEU A 168 -23.23 -1.05 -3.33
C LEU A 168 -22.52 -1.86 -2.23
N THR A 169 -22.82 -3.14 -2.11
CA THR A 169 -22.13 -4.02 -1.18
C THR A 169 -21.98 -5.42 -1.74
N GLY A 170 -21.16 -6.24 -1.11
CA GLY A 170 -21.05 -7.66 -1.41
C GLY A 170 -20.16 -8.37 -0.41
N CYS A 171 -20.26 -9.71 -0.38
CA CYS A 171 -19.49 -10.57 0.51
C CYS A 171 -18.53 -11.48 -0.29
N SER A 172 -17.31 -11.70 0.18
CA SER A 172 -16.35 -12.63 -0.43
C SER A 172 -16.11 -12.30 -1.92
N ALA A 173 -16.44 -13.19 -2.86
CA ALA A 173 -16.40 -12.93 -4.30
C ALA A 173 -17.18 -11.66 -4.72
N GLY A 174 -18.34 -11.41 -4.10
CA GLY A 174 -19.11 -10.18 -4.31
C GLY A 174 -18.50 -8.96 -3.64
N GLY A 175 -17.77 -9.15 -2.53
CA GLY A 175 -16.98 -8.09 -1.89
C GLY A 175 -15.81 -7.67 -2.77
N LEU A 176 -15.10 -8.64 -3.34
CA LEU A 176 -14.05 -8.39 -4.34
C LEU A 176 -14.61 -7.65 -5.57
N ALA A 177 -15.75 -8.12 -6.09
CA ALA A 177 -16.45 -7.46 -7.18
C ALA A 177 -16.91 -6.04 -6.83
N THR A 178 -17.21 -5.76 -5.55
CA THR A 178 -17.54 -4.41 -5.09
C THR A 178 -16.37 -3.46 -5.29
N TYR A 179 -15.12 -3.87 -5.02
CA TYR A 179 -13.94 -3.05 -5.36
C TYR A 179 -13.80 -2.83 -6.86
N ILE A 180 -13.94 -3.89 -7.66
CA ILE A 180 -13.72 -3.86 -9.11
C ILE A 180 -14.73 -2.94 -9.80
N HIS A 181 -16.00 -3.05 -9.42
CA HIS A 181 -17.11 -2.37 -10.11
C HIS A 181 -17.56 -1.07 -9.45
N ALA A 182 -16.98 -0.66 -8.32
CA ALA A 182 -17.43 0.50 -7.54
C ALA A 182 -17.60 1.75 -8.41
N ASP A 183 -16.57 2.10 -9.18
CA ASP A 183 -16.55 3.31 -10.01
C ASP A 183 -17.46 3.19 -11.24
N TYR A 184 -17.57 2.00 -11.84
CA TYR A 184 -18.52 1.75 -12.93
C TYR A 184 -19.95 1.98 -12.44
N VAL A 185 -20.32 1.37 -11.31
CA VAL A 185 -21.65 1.55 -10.72
C VAL A 185 -21.90 3.02 -10.39
N GLY A 186 -20.94 3.69 -9.76
CA GLY A 186 -21.05 5.13 -9.49
C GLY A 186 -21.25 5.98 -10.74
N SER A 187 -20.67 5.58 -11.88
CA SER A 187 -20.79 6.31 -13.14
C SER A 187 -22.14 6.19 -13.83
N VAL A 188 -22.92 5.14 -13.55
CA VAL A 188 -24.22 4.88 -14.20
C VAL A 188 -25.41 5.28 -13.32
N LEU A 189 -25.18 5.57 -12.03
CA LEU A 189 -26.22 6.05 -11.12
C LEU A 189 -26.61 7.52 -11.41
N PRO A 190 -27.80 7.98 -11.00
CA PRO A 190 -28.18 9.38 -11.10
C PRO A 190 -27.14 10.29 -10.41
N PRO A 191 -26.67 11.38 -11.06
CA PRO A 191 -25.65 12.26 -10.47
C PRO A 191 -26.03 12.90 -9.12
N SER A 192 -27.32 12.97 -8.81
CA SER A 192 -27.84 13.49 -7.54
C SER A 192 -27.84 12.46 -6.41
N ALA A 193 -27.67 11.17 -6.71
CA ALA A 193 -27.71 10.10 -5.72
C ALA A 193 -26.43 10.11 -4.88
N LYS A 194 -26.57 10.00 -3.56
CA LYS A 194 -25.44 9.78 -2.64
C LYS A 194 -25.03 8.32 -2.72
N TYR A 195 -23.84 8.07 -3.27
CA TYR A 195 -23.35 6.72 -3.52
C TYR A 195 -22.12 6.38 -2.67
N ARG A 196 -22.15 5.20 -2.04
CA ARG A 196 -21.05 4.62 -1.26
C ARG A 196 -20.98 3.12 -1.50
N ALA A 197 -19.80 2.52 -1.29
CA ALA A 197 -19.62 1.08 -1.40
C ALA A 197 -19.16 0.46 -0.06
N ILE A 198 -19.53 -0.80 0.17
CA ILE A 198 -19.15 -1.59 1.34
C ILE A 198 -18.68 -2.98 0.87
N SER A 199 -17.40 -3.28 1.03
CA SER A 199 -16.89 -4.62 0.72
C SER A 199 -16.73 -5.43 1.99
N ASP A 200 -17.54 -6.48 2.16
CA ASP A 200 -17.39 -7.48 3.22
C ASP A 200 -16.54 -8.68 2.74
N ALA A 201 -15.51 -9.05 3.50
CA ALA A 201 -14.62 -10.18 3.22
C ALA A 201 -14.03 -10.20 1.78
N GLY A 202 -13.93 -9.04 1.15
CA GLY A 202 -13.51 -8.87 -0.25
C GLY A 202 -12.06 -8.47 -0.44
N TYR A 203 -11.34 -8.13 0.64
CA TYR A 203 -9.94 -7.67 0.57
C TYR A 203 -8.99 -8.87 0.58
N PHE A 204 -8.79 -9.45 -0.61
CA PHE A 204 -7.85 -10.54 -0.82
C PHE A 204 -6.44 -10.00 -1.07
N ILE A 205 -5.47 -10.47 -0.29
CA ILE A 205 -4.06 -10.07 -0.38
C ILE A 205 -3.24 -11.07 -1.19
N GLU A 206 -2.27 -10.57 -1.96
CA GLU A 206 -1.34 -11.40 -2.73
C GLU A 206 -0.05 -11.62 -1.93
N VAL A 207 -0.01 -12.73 -1.19
CA VAL A 207 1.12 -13.06 -0.33
C VAL A 207 1.59 -14.50 -0.58
N PRO A 208 2.90 -14.79 -0.40
CA PRO A 208 3.36 -16.17 -0.33
C PRO A 208 2.70 -16.91 0.84
N ASN A 209 2.52 -18.23 0.72
CA ASN A 209 2.04 -19.06 1.81
C ASN A 209 3.10 -19.22 2.92
N VAL A 210 2.79 -19.97 3.99
CA VAL A 210 3.74 -20.21 5.10
C VAL A 210 5.03 -20.94 4.70
N ASN A 211 5.08 -21.52 3.49
CA ASN A 211 6.26 -22.17 2.92
C ASN A 211 6.98 -21.30 1.87
N GLY A 212 6.51 -20.07 1.62
CA GLY A 212 7.08 -19.15 0.63
C GLY A 212 6.59 -19.36 -0.81
N GLU A 213 5.56 -20.17 -1.04
CA GLU A 213 5.03 -20.47 -2.36
C GLU A 213 3.99 -19.41 -2.81
N PRO A 214 3.98 -18.99 -4.08
CA PRO A 214 3.15 -17.88 -4.57
C PRO A 214 1.71 -18.29 -4.93
N VAL A 215 1.04 -19.07 -4.06
CA VAL A 215 -0.28 -19.68 -4.35
C VAL A 215 -1.35 -18.64 -4.72
N ALA A 216 -1.44 -17.53 -3.98
CA ALA A 216 -2.43 -16.49 -4.24
C ALA A 216 -2.20 -15.80 -5.60
N LYS A 217 -0.93 -15.54 -5.94
CA LYS A 217 -0.52 -14.97 -7.21
C LYS A 217 -0.87 -15.87 -8.38
N GLU A 218 -0.52 -17.15 -8.30
CA GLU A 218 -0.78 -18.13 -9.37
C GLU A 218 -2.28 -18.30 -9.61
N ARG A 219 -3.07 -18.39 -8.52
CA ARG A 219 -4.54 -18.43 -8.60
C ARG A 219 -5.11 -17.19 -9.29
N GLY A 220 -4.67 -16.00 -8.89
CA GLY A 220 -5.12 -14.73 -9.49
C GLY A 220 -4.78 -14.61 -10.98
N GLN A 221 -3.55 -14.99 -11.36
CA GLN A 221 -3.12 -15.00 -12.75
C GLN A 221 -3.91 -16.00 -13.62
N LYS A 222 -4.17 -17.20 -13.08
CA LYS A 222 -4.95 -18.22 -13.77
C LYS A 222 -6.39 -17.74 -14.01
N LEU A 223 -7.04 -17.24 -12.97
CA LEU A 223 -8.42 -16.74 -13.04
C LEU A 223 -8.56 -15.57 -14.03
N TYR A 224 -7.64 -14.59 -13.97
CA TYR A 224 -7.60 -13.44 -14.88
C TYR A 224 -7.55 -13.87 -16.36
N LYS A 225 -6.67 -14.84 -16.66
CA LYS A 225 -6.47 -15.35 -18.03
C LYS A 225 -7.66 -16.19 -18.50
N MET A 226 -8.08 -17.18 -17.71
CA MET A 226 -9.14 -18.13 -18.06
C MET A 226 -10.44 -17.42 -18.44
N GLN A 227 -10.81 -16.38 -17.69
CA GLN A 227 -12.08 -15.67 -17.92
C GLN A 227 -11.93 -14.34 -18.67
N ASN A 228 -10.73 -14.01 -19.15
CA ASN A 228 -10.43 -12.76 -19.84
C ASN A 228 -11.00 -11.53 -19.11
N MET A 229 -10.53 -11.30 -17.89
CA MET A 229 -11.07 -10.26 -17.01
C MET A 229 -10.57 -8.83 -17.33
N SER A 230 -9.80 -8.67 -18.42
CA SER A 230 -9.25 -7.38 -18.86
C SER A 230 -10.30 -6.28 -19.05
N ILE A 231 -11.52 -6.66 -19.46
CA ILE A 231 -12.64 -5.74 -19.69
C ILE A 231 -13.14 -5.02 -18.43
N SER A 232 -12.85 -5.55 -17.24
CA SER A 232 -13.33 -5.01 -15.96
C SER A 232 -12.29 -4.16 -15.24
N LEU A 233 -11.11 -3.97 -15.84
CA LEU A 233 -10.04 -3.19 -15.21
C LEU A 233 -10.24 -1.70 -15.45
N THR A 234 -9.89 -0.89 -14.44
CA THR A 234 -9.86 0.56 -14.61
C THR A 234 -8.65 0.98 -15.42
N ASP A 235 -8.83 1.95 -16.33
CA ASP A 235 -7.74 2.50 -17.15
C ASP A 235 -6.61 3.06 -16.29
N SER A 236 -6.93 3.63 -15.12
CA SER A 236 -5.95 4.19 -14.19
C SER A 236 -5.05 3.11 -13.60
N CYS A 237 -5.61 1.98 -13.17
CA CYS A 237 -4.83 0.86 -12.66
C CYS A 237 -4.04 0.17 -13.77
N ALA A 238 -4.68 -0.10 -14.92
CA ALA A 238 -4.07 -0.81 -16.05
C ALA A 238 -2.94 -0.01 -16.73
N LYS A 239 -2.84 1.31 -16.50
CA LYS A 239 -1.69 2.14 -16.90
C LYS A 239 -0.47 1.93 -16.00
N VAL A 240 -0.67 1.57 -14.74
CA VAL A 240 0.41 1.34 -13.75
C VAL A 240 0.89 -0.10 -13.80
N TYR A 241 -0.05 -1.05 -13.76
CA TYR A 241 0.26 -2.48 -13.83
C TYR A 241 0.00 -3.00 -15.24
N THR A 242 1.08 -3.37 -15.95
CA THR A 242 1.03 -3.75 -17.36
C THR A 242 1.62 -5.14 -17.61
N GLY A 243 1.36 -5.71 -18.78
CA GLY A 243 1.88 -7.02 -19.19
C GLY A 243 1.44 -8.14 -18.24
N ASN A 244 2.40 -8.89 -17.72
CA ASN A 244 2.15 -10.01 -16.79
C ASN A 244 1.60 -9.57 -15.43
N ASP A 245 1.66 -8.28 -15.09
CA ASP A 245 1.18 -7.72 -13.83
C ASP A 245 -0.23 -7.15 -13.93
N THR A 246 -0.83 -7.10 -15.13
CA THR A 246 -2.16 -6.52 -15.35
C THR A 246 -3.25 -7.15 -14.48
N TYR A 247 -3.14 -8.44 -14.14
CA TYR A 247 -4.07 -9.14 -13.25
C TYR A 247 -4.14 -8.53 -11.84
N LYS A 248 -3.09 -7.82 -11.40
CA LYS A 248 -3.05 -7.16 -10.09
C LYS A 248 -4.20 -6.17 -9.92
N CYS A 249 -4.69 -5.58 -11.01
CA CYS A 249 -5.84 -4.68 -10.98
C CYS A 249 -7.17 -5.35 -10.63
N LEU A 250 -7.22 -6.68 -10.46
CA LEU A 250 -8.35 -7.37 -9.83
C LEU A 250 -8.24 -7.45 -8.31
N GLY A 251 -7.03 -7.32 -7.75
CA GLY A 251 -6.75 -7.43 -6.32
C GLY A 251 -6.90 -6.08 -5.61
N PRO A 252 -7.64 -5.98 -4.49
CA PRO A 252 -7.83 -4.70 -3.79
C PRO A 252 -6.53 -4.10 -3.26
N GLU A 253 -5.54 -4.94 -2.94
CA GLU A 253 -4.19 -4.49 -2.58
C GLU A 253 -3.58 -3.51 -3.58
N TYR A 254 -3.83 -3.73 -4.87
CA TYR A 254 -3.28 -2.92 -5.96
C TYR A 254 -4.31 -1.96 -6.57
N LEU A 255 -5.58 -2.35 -6.59
CA LEU A 255 -6.66 -1.57 -7.19
C LEU A 255 -7.11 -0.40 -6.30
N TYR A 256 -7.10 -0.57 -4.97
CA TYR A 256 -7.71 0.39 -4.03
C TYR A 256 -7.25 1.84 -4.20
N PRO A 257 -5.96 2.14 -4.46
CA PRO A 257 -5.49 3.51 -4.70
C PRO A 257 -6.12 4.20 -5.92
N PHE A 258 -6.69 3.45 -6.85
CA PHE A 258 -7.28 3.97 -8.09
C PHE A 258 -8.80 4.14 -8.02
N ILE A 259 -9.44 3.66 -6.95
CA ILE A 259 -10.89 3.73 -6.77
C ILE A 259 -11.27 5.14 -6.31
N LYS A 260 -12.20 5.77 -7.03
CA LYS A 260 -12.70 7.11 -6.72
C LYS A 260 -13.89 7.09 -5.77
N THR A 261 -14.69 6.03 -5.85
CA THR A 261 -15.86 5.82 -4.99
C THR A 261 -15.41 5.63 -3.54
N PRO A 262 -16.00 6.31 -2.54
CA PRO A 262 -15.69 6.03 -1.16
C PRO A 262 -16.17 4.62 -0.77
N ILE A 263 -15.23 3.78 -0.35
CA ILE A 263 -15.47 2.39 0.06
C ILE A 263 -15.22 2.23 1.56
N PHE A 264 -16.14 1.56 2.24
CA PHE A 264 -15.95 1.03 3.58
C PHE A 264 -15.50 -0.44 3.47
N SER A 265 -14.22 -0.69 3.78
CA SER A 265 -13.63 -2.03 3.77
C SER A 265 -13.91 -2.74 5.09
N PHE A 266 -14.71 -3.81 5.04
CA PHE A 266 -15.01 -4.65 6.19
C PHE A 266 -14.38 -6.03 5.98
N ASN A 267 -13.24 -6.30 6.64
CA ASN A 267 -12.52 -7.55 6.46
C ASN A 267 -11.89 -7.98 7.79
N SER A 268 -11.96 -9.27 8.10
CA SER A 268 -11.16 -9.82 9.20
C SER A 268 -9.68 -9.80 8.83
N GLN A 269 -8.82 -9.41 9.77
CA GLN A 269 -7.37 -9.60 9.60
C GLN A 269 -7.00 -11.09 9.60
N TYR A 270 -7.81 -11.91 10.28
CA TYR A 270 -7.70 -13.37 10.35
C TYR A 270 -8.80 -13.99 9.49
N ASP A 271 -8.92 -13.55 8.25
CA ASP A 271 -9.90 -14.10 7.32
C ASP A 271 -9.69 -15.60 7.14
N THR A 272 -10.65 -16.40 7.61
CA THR A 272 -10.50 -17.87 7.71
C THR A 272 -10.32 -18.52 6.35
N TRP A 273 -10.89 -17.93 5.29
CA TRP A 273 -10.71 -18.43 3.94
C TRP A 273 -9.29 -18.16 3.46
N GLN A 274 -8.75 -16.96 3.67
CA GLN A 274 -7.39 -16.62 3.28
C GLN A 274 -6.34 -17.39 4.08
N LEU A 275 -6.53 -17.57 5.38
CA LEU A 275 -5.63 -18.40 6.19
C LEU A 275 -5.52 -19.82 5.62
N LYS A 276 -6.67 -20.43 5.30
CA LYS A 276 -6.69 -21.79 4.75
C LYS A 276 -6.18 -21.88 3.31
N ASN A 277 -6.60 -20.97 2.43
CA ASN A 277 -6.43 -21.15 0.97
C ASN A 277 -5.31 -20.31 0.36
N ASN A 278 -4.90 -19.21 0.99
CA ASN A 278 -3.75 -18.42 0.58
C ASN A 278 -2.52 -18.81 1.41
N LEU A 279 -2.65 -18.83 2.75
CA LEU A 279 -1.52 -19.17 3.62
C LEU A 279 -1.29 -20.68 3.76
N GLN A 280 -2.25 -21.50 3.35
CA GLN A 280 -2.21 -22.96 3.56
C GLN A 280 -1.97 -23.34 5.03
N LEU A 281 -2.52 -22.52 5.93
CA LEU A 281 -2.50 -22.74 7.36
C LEU A 281 -3.89 -23.21 7.78
N ASP A 282 -4.04 -24.51 8.00
CA ASP A 282 -5.31 -25.11 8.44
C ASP A 282 -5.49 -24.92 9.95
N CYS A 283 -5.67 -23.67 10.37
CA CYS A 283 -5.96 -23.30 11.74
C CYS A 283 -6.75 -21.99 11.81
N ASN A 284 -7.69 -21.89 12.76
CA ASN A 284 -8.45 -20.67 13.02
C ASN A 284 -8.25 -20.28 14.49
N PRO A 285 -7.71 -19.08 14.79
CA PRO A 285 -7.57 -18.60 16.16
C PRO A 285 -8.94 -18.59 16.88
N PRO A 286 -9.00 -19.03 18.16
CA PRO A 286 -7.89 -19.36 19.05
C PRO A 286 -7.40 -20.82 19.00
N HIS A 287 -7.90 -21.66 18.08
CA HIS A 287 -7.69 -23.11 18.08
C HIS A 287 -6.43 -23.59 17.32
N CYS A 288 -5.46 -22.71 17.11
CA CYS A 288 -4.19 -23.05 16.46
C CYS A 288 -3.19 -23.66 17.45
N THR A 289 -2.34 -24.58 16.99
CA THR A 289 -1.20 -25.05 17.79
C THR A 289 -0.19 -23.91 18.02
N PRO A 290 0.70 -24.00 19.02
CA PRO A 290 1.76 -22.99 19.22
C PRO A 290 2.62 -22.75 17.98
N GLU A 291 2.98 -23.81 17.23
CA GLU A 291 3.75 -23.70 15.98
C GLU A 291 2.96 -22.96 14.88
N GLN A 292 1.66 -23.27 14.74
CA GLN A 292 0.80 -22.59 13.78
C GLN A 292 0.61 -21.12 14.16
N MET A 293 0.50 -20.82 15.46
CA MET A 293 0.43 -19.44 15.95
C MET A 293 1.73 -18.68 15.71
N GLU A 294 2.89 -19.33 15.80
CA GLU A 294 4.19 -18.72 15.47
C GLU A 294 4.26 -18.34 13.98
N LYS A 295 3.92 -19.27 13.08
CA LYS A 295 3.84 -19.00 11.63
C LYS A 295 2.86 -17.87 11.30
N LEU A 296 1.71 -17.86 11.97
CA LEU A 296 0.71 -16.80 11.83
C LEU A 296 1.24 -15.45 12.33
N GLN A 297 1.96 -15.42 13.46
CA GLN A 297 2.58 -14.21 13.98
C GLN A 297 3.72 -13.70 13.09
N GLU A 298 4.55 -14.58 12.54
CA GLU A 298 5.56 -14.22 11.53
C GLU A 298 4.91 -13.63 10.28
N PHE A 299 3.81 -14.23 9.82
CA PHE A 299 3.01 -13.69 8.73
C PHE A 299 2.46 -12.28 9.02
N PHE A 300 1.90 -12.05 10.22
CA PHE A 300 1.45 -10.71 10.59
C PHE A 300 2.59 -9.72 10.81
N LYS A 301 3.79 -10.17 11.25
CA LYS A 301 4.99 -9.33 11.27
C LYS A 301 5.41 -8.91 9.86
N TRP A 302 5.29 -9.82 8.90
CA TRP A 302 5.54 -9.52 7.49
C TRP A 302 4.50 -8.53 6.92
N LEU A 303 3.21 -8.68 7.25
CA LEU A 303 2.16 -7.74 6.84
C LEU A 303 2.24 -6.38 7.55
N SER A 304 2.68 -6.36 8.81
CA SER A 304 2.91 -5.15 9.59
C SER A 304 4.27 -4.53 9.25
N PHE A 305 4.38 -4.03 8.01
CA PHE A 305 5.43 -3.09 7.62
C PHE A 305 5.39 -1.77 8.41
N ASP A 306 4.44 -1.60 9.33
CA ASP A 306 4.37 -0.50 10.29
C ASP A 306 4.53 -1.05 11.72
N ARG A 307 5.57 -0.61 12.43
CA ARG A 307 5.68 -0.82 13.89
C ARG A 307 4.67 0.07 14.62
N SER A 308 3.39 0.12 14.23
CA SER A 308 2.39 1.08 14.73
C SER A 308 2.20 1.06 16.26
N GLU A 309 2.60 -0.02 16.92
CA GLU A 309 2.61 -0.16 18.38
C GLU A 309 3.95 0.28 19.03
N PRO A 310 3.93 0.84 20.24
CA PRO A 310 5.14 1.18 20.99
C PRO A 310 5.88 -0.06 21.50
N VAL A 311 7.20 0.08 21.68
CA VAL A 311 8.03 -0.86 22.45
C VAL A 311 8.07 -0.37 23.90
N TYR A 312 7.72 -1.22 24.87
CA TYR A 312 7.74 -0.86 26.28
C TYR A 312 9.11 -1.13 26.91
N VAL A 313 9.75 -0.10 27.45
CA VAL A 313 10.99 -0.18 28.24
C VAL A 313 10.70 0.34 29.63
N GLN A 314 10.78 -0.52 30.65
CA GLN A 314 10.46 -0.17 32.05
C GLN A 314 9.07 0.52 32.16
N ASN A 315 8.04 -0.07 31.55
CA ASN A 315 6.67 0.47 31.42
C ASN A 315 6.54 1.81 30.69
N THR A 316 7.62 2.34 30.09
CA THR A 316 7.58 3.54 29.27
C THR A 316 7.42 3.15 27.80
N PRO A 317 6.38 3.61 27.09
CA PRO A 317 6.23 3.35 25.67
C PRO A 317 7.24 4.18 24.86
N ILE A 318 8.01 3.50 24.01
CA ILE A 318 8.96 4.10 23.07
C ILE A 318 8.49 3.84 21.65
N TYR A 319 8.39 4.90 20.85
CA TYR A 319 7.90 4.84 19.47
C TYR A 319 9.03 5.05 18.48
N PHE A 320 9.19 4.12 17.54
CA PHE A 320 10.15 4.21 16.44
C PHE A 320 9.42 4.62 15.17
N ARG A 321 9.47 5.91 14.83
CA ARG A 321 8.64 6.54 13.78
C ARG A 321 9.44 7.35 12.77
N GLY A 322 10.75 7.18 12.70
CA GLY A 322 11.63 8.01 11.86
C GLY A 322 11.14 8.17 10.42
N TYR A 323 10.79 7.06 9.76
CA TYR A 323 10.24 7.09 8.40
C TYR A 323 8.93 7.88 8.30
N LYS A 324 7.94 7.57 9.16
CA LYS A 324 6.64 8.26 9.18
C LYS A 324 6.77 9.76 9.47
N ILE A 325 7.67 10.13 10.37
CA ILE A 325 7.97 11.52 10.70
C ILE A 325 8.49 12.23 9.43
N ILE A 326 9.47 11.65 8.74
CA ILE A 326 10.02 12.22 7.51
C ILE A 326 8.97 12.31 6.40
N GLN A 327 8.17 11.26 6.18
CA GLN A 327 7.07 11.29 5.20
C GLN A 327 6.09 12.43 5.48
N THR A 328 5.69 12.59 6.76
CA THR A 328 4.75 13.63 7.18
C THR A 328 5.33 15.02 6.99
N ILE A 329 6.58 15.24 7.42
CA ILE A 329 7.26 16.53 7.29
C ILE A 329 7.43 16.89 5.82
N PHE A 330 7.89 15.97 4.97
CA PHE A 330 8.09 16.25 3.55
C PHE A 330 6.77 16.59 2.85
N ASN A 331 5.70 15.84 3.10
CA ASN A 331 4.39 16.15 2.54
C ASN A 331 3.88 17.53 2.99
N LEU A 332 4.01 17.84 4.30
CA LEU A 332 3.62 19.15 4.82
C LEU A 332 4.43 20.29 4.19
N LEU A 333 5.75 20.11 4.02
CA LEU A 333 6.60 21.10 3.37
C LEU A 333 6.23 21.27 1.89
N LEU A 334 5.88 20.20 1.17
CA LEU A 334 5.44 20.25 -0.22
C LEU A 334 4.13 21.02 -0.40
N GLU A 335 3.18 20.84 0.50
CA GLU A 335 1.89 21.52 0.45
C GLU A 335 2.00 23.03 0.75
N ASN A 336 3.00 23.44 1.53
CA ASN A 336 3.09 24.80 2.06
C ASN A 336 4.28 25.60 1.49
N GLU A 337 5.51 25.16 1.77
CA GLU A 337 6.73 25.96 1.57
C GLU A 337 7.48 25.62 0.28
N LEU A 338 7.49 24.35 -0.14
CA LEU A 338 8.30 23.90 -1.28
C LEU A 338 7.60 24.08 -2.63
N LYS A 339 6.31 24.43 -2.65
CA LYS A 339 5.55 24.63 -3.90
C LYS A 339 6.16 25.72 -4.80
N ASP A 340 6.75 26.74 -4.18
CA ASP A 340 7.34 27.92 -4.84
C ASP A 340 8.88 27.87 -4.85
N ALA A 341 9.48 26.81 -4.27
CA ALA A 341 10.93 26.70 -4.17
C ALA A 341 11.55 26.37 -5.53
N THR A 342 12.53 27.17 -5.96
CA THR A 342 13.34 26.87 -7.17
C THR A 342 14.47 25.89 -6.86
N ASP A 343 14.95 25.93 -5.63
CA ASP A 343 16.15 25.28 -5.15
C ASP A 343 15.83 24.65 -3.78
N VAL A 344 16.16 23.37 -3.62
CA VAL A 344 15.95 22.64 -2.36
C VAL A 344 17.24 21.92 -2.00
N ILE A 345 17.67 22.06 -0.75
CA ILE A 345 18.83 21.37 -0.20
C ILE A 345 18.38 20.53 1.00
N LEU A 346 18.51 19.20 0.90
CA LEU A 346 18.38 18.32 2.06
C LEU A 346 19.72 18.25 2.77
N ALA A 347 19.77 18.69 4.02
CA ALA A 347 20.97 18.68 4.84
C ALA A 347 20.74 17.88 6.12
N GLY A 348 21.78 17.22 6.60
CA GLY A 348 21.74 16.55 7.88
C GLY A 348 23.12 16.23 8.39
N CYS A 349 23.25 16.23 9.72
CA CYS A 349 24.50 15.97 10.40
C CYS A 349 24.48 14.71 11.26
N SER A 350 25.58 13.96 11.34
CA SER A 350 25.72 12.75 12.16
C SER A 350 24.69 11.69 11.75
N ALA A 351 23.84 11.22 12.66
CA ALA A 351 22.69 10.40 12.34
C ALA A 351 21.75 11.05 11.29
N GLY A 352 21.63 12.38 11.28
CA GLY A 352 20.93 13.12 10.24
C GLY A 352 21.66 13.09 8.89
N GLY A 353 22.99 12.96 8.88
CA GLY A 353 23.79 12.74 7.67
C GLY A 353 23.53 11.35 7.08
N ILE A 354 23.46 10.32 7.93
CA ILE A 354 22.98 8.98 7.53
C ILE A 354 21.55 9.07 6.96
N GLY A 355 20.66 9.77 7.67
CA GLY A 355 19.29 10.02 7.22
C GLY A 355 19.23 10.75 5.87
N THR A 356 20.15 11.66 5.60
CA THR A 356 20.27 12.36 4.31
C THR A 356 20.63 11.37 3.19
N TYR A 357 21.60 10.48 3.40
CA TYR A 357 21.89 9.42 2.43
C TYR A 357 20.69 8.50 2.19
N LEU A 358 19.94 8.15 3.24
CA LEU A 358 18.77 7.26 3.15
C LEU A 358 17.59 7.90 2.40
N HIS A 359 17.34 9.19 2.62
CA HIS A 359 16.10 9.85 2.17
C HIS A 359 16.27 10.81 0.99
N ALA A 360 17.49 10.99 0.48
CA ALA A 360 17.75 11.87 -0.67
C ALA A 360 16.87 11.53 -1.89
N ASP A 361 16.91 10.27 -2.34
CA ASP A 361 16.10 9.82 -3.48
C ASP A 361 14.59 9.86 -3.20
N TYR A 362 14.19 9.67 -1.94
CA TYR A 362 12.79 9.76 -1.55
C TYR A 362 12.28 11.19 -1.74
N LEU A 363 12.96 12.20 -1.18
CA LEU A 363 12.55 13.60 -1.36
C LEU A 363 12.62 14.03 -2.82
N GLN A 364 13.65 13.62 -3.56
CA GLN A 364 13.74 13.89 -5.01
C GLN A 364 12.52 13.37 -5.76
N SER A 365 11.96 12.22 -5.37
CA SER A 365 10.79 11.64 -6.05
C SER A 365 9.49 12.39 -5.79
N LEU A 366 9.44 13.20 -4.72
CA LEU A 366 8.29 14.04 -4.39
C LEU A 366 8.36 15.45 -4.99
N LEU A 367 9.58 15.93 -5.29
CA LEU A 367 9.79 17.27 -5.83
C LEU A 367 9.44 17.35 -7.33
N PRO A 368 8.85 18.46 -7.80
CA PRO A 368 8.66 18.71 -9.22
C PRO A 368 9.99 18.71 -9.99
N SER A 369 9.98 18.21 -11.24
CA SER A 369 11.19 18.05 -12.05
C SER A 369 11.96 19.36 -12.35
N ASN A 370 11.31 20.51 -12.24
CA ASN A 370 11.92 21.83 -12.43
C ASN A 370 12.63 22.36 -11.18
N VAL A 371 12.47 21.72 -10.02
CA VAL A 371 13.16 22.11 -8.78
C VAL A 371 14.59 21.60 -8.81
N LYS A 372 15.55 22.50 -8.62
CA LYS A 372 16.95 22.14 -8.47
C LYS A 372 17.18 21.56 -7.07
N TYR A 373 17.27 20.24 -6.98
CA TYR A 373 17.45 19.54 -5.71
C TYR A 373 18.87 18.96 -5.56
N ARG A 374 19.46 19.14 -4.37
CA ARG A 374 20.75 18.54 -3.97
C ARG A 374 20.70 18.13 -2.50
N ALA A 375 21.57 17.22 -2.11
CA ALA A 375 21.73 16.81 -0.71
C ALA A 375 23.15 17.11 -0.19
N ILE A 376 23.29 17.42 1.10
CA ILE A 376 24.57 17.50 1.81
C ILE A 376 24.52 16.64 3.07
N ALA A 377 25.37 15.62 3.13
CA ALA A 377 25.46 14.73 4.28
C ALA A 377 26.76 15.02 5.03
N ASP A 378 26.63 15.61 6.21
CA ASP A 378 27.73 16.00 7.09
C ASP A 378 27.95 14.96 8.20
N GLY A 379 29.18 14.48 8.39
CA GLY A 379 29.52 13.54 9.47
C GLY A 379 28.71 12.23 9.43
N GLY A 380 28.13 11.90 8.28
CA GLY A 380 27.22 10.78 8.10
C GLY A 380 27.86 9.56 7.44
N PHE A 381 29.10 9.66 6.94
CA PHE A 381 29.75 8.56 6.22
C PHE A 381 30.47 7.61 7.19
N PHE A 382 29.68 6.75 7.83
CA PHE A 382 30.19 5.70 8.73
C PHE A 382 30.74 4.51 7.95
N ILE A 383 31.93 4.04 8.34
CA ILE A 383 32.60 2.88 7.74
C ILE A 383 32.54 1.67 8.66
N ASN A 384 32.38 0.49 8.09
CA ASN A 384 32.39 -0.77 8.82
C ASN A 384 33.84 -1.24 9.07
N VAL A 385 34.33 -0.96 10.27
CA VAL A 385 35.66 -1.36 10.76
C VAL A 385 35.54 -2.10 12.10
N PRO A 386 36.47 -3.00 12.44
CA PRO A 386 36.57 -3.54 13.79
C PRO A 386 37.01 -2.45 14.78
N SER A 387 36.76 -2.66 16.07
CA SER A 387 37.34 -1.82 17.11
C SER A 387 38.87 -2.02 17.20
N ALA A 388 39.58 -1.15 17.94
CA ALA A 388 41.01 -1.32 18.22
C ALA A 388 41.32 -2.69 18.87
N ALA A 389 40.36 -3.26 19.62
CA ALA A 389 40.45 -4.60 20.20
C ALA A 389 40.01 -5.74 19.24
N GLY A 390 39.71 -5.44 17.98
CA GLY A 390 39.28 -6.41 16.95
C GLY A 390 37.80 -6.78 16.98
N ALA A 391 36.95 -6.09 17.74
CA ALA A 391 35.54 -6.43 17.86
C ALA A 391 34.69 -5.84 16.72
N ASN A 392 33.77 -6.63 16.16
CA ASN A 392 32.83 -6.19 15.11
C ASN A 392 31.68 -5.34 15.67
N VAL A 393 31.99 -4.15 16.19
CA VAL A 393 31.04 -3.27 16.88
C VAL A 393 30.06 -2.62 15.90
N VAL A 394 30.58 -2.08 14.78
CA VAL A 394 29.78 -1.30 13.80
C VAL A 394 28.66 -2.15 13.21
N ILE A 395 29.00 -3.31 12.63
CA ILE A 395 28.03 -4.18 11.97
C ILE A 395 26.94 -4.69 12.94
N LYS A 396 27.32 -5.04 14.18
CA LYS A 396 26.37 -5.50 15.21
C LYS A 396 25.43 -4.38 15.64
N ARG A 397 25.96 -3.16 15.82
CA ARG A 397 25.16 -1.98 16.16
C ARG A 397 24.20 -1.61 15.02
N ALA A 398 24.67 -1.63 13.77
CA ALA A 398 23.86 -1.33 12.60
C ALA A 398 22.70 -2.33 12.45
N GLN A 399 22.97 -3.63 12.59
CA GLN A 399 21.93 -4.66 12.57
C GLN A 399 20.91 -4.46 13.69
N TYR A 400 21.38 -4.24 14.92
CA TYR A 400 20.50 -3.99 16.06
C TYR A 400 19.60 -2.77 15.84
N ILE A 401 20.16 -1.64 15.36
CA ILE A 401 19.38 -0.42 15.08
C ILE A 401 18.37 -0.68 13.98
N TYR A 402 18.76 -1.34 12.89
CA TYR A 402 17.87 -1.70 11.78
C TYR A 402 16.67 -2.52 12.27
N ASP A 403 16.91 -3.58 13.05
CA ASP A 403 15.88 -4.46 13.58
C ASP A 403 14.98 -3.71 14.58
N MET A 404 15.59 -3.00 15.52
CA MET A 404 14.91 -2.29 16.60
C MET A 404 14.01 -1.16 16.07
N GLN A 405 14.48 -0.40 15.08
CA GLN A 405 13.73 0.70 14.45
C GLN A 405 12.80 0.23 13.31
N ASN A 406 12.87 -1.03 12.89
CA ASN A 406 12.20 -1.57 11.70
C ASN A 406 12.47 -0.73 10.44
N MET A 407 13.74 -0.56 10.09
CA MET A 407 14.14 0.34 9.01
C MET A 407 13.96 -0.24 7.60
N SER A 408 13.36 -1.43 7.46
CA SER A 408 13.15 -2.13 6.17
C SER A 408 12.46 -1.24 5.13
N VAL A 409 11.47 -0.46 5.55
CA VAL A 409 10.70 0.47 4.71
C VAL A 409 11.48 1.73 4.28
N SER A 410 12.57 2.05 4.97
CA SER A 410 13.40 3.23 4.70
C SER A 410 14.56 2.95 3.74
N LEU A 411 14.77 1.69 3.35
CA LEU A 411 15.92 1.32 2.54
C LEU A 411 15.75 1.75 1.08
N ASN A 412 16.85 2.18 0.46
CA ASN A 412 16.89 2.38 -0.98
C ASN A 412 16.59 1.06 -1.70
N SER A 413 15.63 1.08 -2.62
CA SER A 413 15.13 -0.12 -3.28
C SER A 413 16.17 -0.83 -4.15
N GLU A 414 17.10 -0.11 -4.76
CA GLU A 414 18.19 -0.73 -5.54
C GLU A 414 19.24 -1.35 -4.62
N CYS A 415 19.54 -0.70 -3.48
CA CYS A 415 20.40 -1.29 -2.46
C CYS A 415 19.79 -2.58 -1.89
N ALA A 416 18.50 -2.55 -1.55
CA ALA A 416 17.78 -3.68 -0.96
C ALA A 416 17.65 -4.88 -1.91
N LYS A 417 17.79 -4.69 -3.24
CA LYS A 417 17.90 -5.79 -4.21
C LYS A 417 19.25 -6.49 -4.17
N VAL A 418 20.31 -5.78 -3.77
CA VAL A 418 21.68 -6.33 -3.68
C VAL A 418 21.95 -6.95 -2.32
N TYR A 419 21.51 -6.28 -1.25
CA TYR A 419 21.65 -6.77 0.12
C TYR A 419 20.29 -7.24 0.62
N THR A 420 20.05 -8.55 0.56
CA THR A 420 18.74 -9.17 0.86
C THR A 420 18.76 -9.96 2.16
N GLY A 421 17.57 -10.20 2.72
CA GLY A 421 17.40 -11.06 3.91
C GLY A 421 18.16 -10.53 5.12
N ASN A 422 18.97 -11.39 5.74
CA ASN A 422 19.77 -11.03 6.93
C ASN A 422 20.82 -9.95 6.68
N TYR A 423 21.08 -9.56 5.43
CA TYR A 423 22.04 -8.50 5.10
C TYR A 423 21.37 -7.16 4.76
N SER A 424 20.04 -7.06 4.79
CA SER A 424 19.31 -5.84 4.41
C SER A 424 19.76 -4.61 5.20
N PHE A 425 20.15 -4.80 6.47
CA PHE A 425 20.65 -3.74 7.35
C PHE A 425 21.91 -3.05 6.80
N MET A 426 22.67 -3.68 5.90
CA MET A 426 23.84 -3.06 5.25
C MET A 426 23.45 -1.78 4.50
N CYS A 427 22.23 -1.70 3.97
CA CYS A 427 21.71 -0.52 3.27
C CYS A 427 21.43 0.67 4.19
N VAL A 428 21.53 0.51 5.51
CA VAL A 428 21.52 1.65 6.45
C VAL A 428 22.86 2.39 6.41
N GLY A 429 23.96 1.68 6.16
CA GLY A 429 25.30 2.24 6.15
C GLY A 429 25.66 2.92 4.82
N PRO A 430 26.06 4.20 4.81
CA PRO A 430 26.43 4.92 3.59
C PRO A 430 27.57 4.26 2.81
N GLN A 431 28.47 3.53 3.47
CA GLN A 431 29.51 2.73 2.79
C GLN A 431 28.94 1.78 1.73
N TYR A 432 27.76 1.20 1.96
CA TYR A 432 27.13 0.25 1.04
C TYR A 432 26.01 0.87 0.20
N LEU A 433 25.31 1.85 0.77
CA LEU A 433 24.18 2.55 0.15
C LEU A 433 24.61 3.53 -0.96
N TYR A 434 25.74 4.23 -0.78
CA TYR A 434 26.08 5.43 -1.57
C TYR A 434 26.03 5.22 -3.09
N ARG A 435 26.51 4.07 -3.60
CA ARG A 435 26.50 3.75 -5.04
C ARG A 435 25.11 3.59 -5.67
N PHE A 436 24.06 3.48 -4.87
CA PHE A 436 22.68 3.32 -5.33
C PHE A 436 21.89 4.63 -5.32
N ILE A 437 22.45 5.68 -4.70
CA ILE A 437 21.80 6.98 -4.60
C ILE A 437 21.88 7.67 -5.96
N LYS A 438 20.71 8.08 -6.48
CA LYS A 438 20.60 8.75 -7.79
C LYS A 438 20.70 10.27 -7.65
N THR A 439 20.23 10.80 -6.53
CA THR A 439 20.28 12.22 -6.19
C THR A 439 21.73 12.67 -6.05
N PRO A 440 22.17 13.73 -6.74
CA PRO A 440 23.50 14.28 -6.53
C PRO A 440 23.68 14.72 -5.06
N ILE A 441 24.72 14.21 -4.41
CA ILE A 441 24.98 14.42 -2.99
C ILE A 441 26.39 15.00 -2.76
N PHE A 442 26.50 15.89 -1.77
CA PHE A 442 27.76 16.43 -1.28
C PHE A 442 28.14 15.70 0.01
N SER A 443 29.22 14.92 -0.04
CA SER A 443 29.74 14.23 1.14
C SER A 443 30.69 15.15 1.91
N PHE A 444 30.27 15.62 3.09
CA PHE A 444 31.11 16.41 3.99
C PHE A 444 31.44 15.53 5.20
N ASN A 445 32.70 15.16 5.39
CA ASN A 445 33.06 14.28 6.50
C ASN A 445 34.53 14.45 6.86
N SER A 446 34.82 14.54 8.16
CA SER A 446 36.19 14.34 8.62
C SER A 446 36.61 12.89 8.36
N GLN A 447 37.84 12.70 7.89
CA GLN A 447 38.46 11.39 7.74
C GLN A 447 38.93 10.80 9.08
N TYR A 448 38.91 11.61 10.13
CA TYR A 448 39.20 11.28 11.53
C TYR A 448 37.97 11.60 12.40
N ASP A 449 36.79 11.16 11.94
CA ASP A 449 35.52 11.46 12.59
C ASP A 449 35.58 11.07 14.08
N THR A 450 35.42 12.06 14.96
CA THR A 450 35.64 11.87 16.40
C THR A 450 34.69 10.83 16.98
N TRP A 451 33.46 10.75 16.46
CA TRP A 451 32.47 9.79 16.93
C TRP A 451 32.88 8.38 16.56
N GLN A 452 33.30 8.14 15.30
CA GLN A 452 33.76 6.81 14.86
C GLN A 452 35.00 6.37 15.64
N ILE A 453 35.98 7.25 15.83
CA ILE A 453 37.18 6.92 16.61
C ILE A 453 36.82 6.57 18.06
N GLN A 454 35.93 7.33 18.69
CA GLN A 454 35.58 7.08 20.09
C GLN A 454 34.64 5.89 20.30
N ASN A 455 33.71 5.62 19.37
CA ASN A 455 32.63 4.65 19.58
C ASN A 455 32.75 3.38 18.73
N ASP A 456 33.42 3.46 17.58
CA ASP A 456 33.64 2.31 16.69
C ASP A 456 35.01 1.70 16.95
N LEU A 457 36.08 2.52 16.99
CA LEU A 457 37.39 2.06 17.47
C LEU A 457 37.43 1.85 18.98
N GLN A 458 36.51 2.47 19.73
CA GLN A 458 36.44 2.43 21.20
C GLN A 458 37.67 3.03 21.90
N LEU A 459 38.33 4.00 21.26
CA LEU A 459 39.47 4.71 21.82
C LEU A 459 39.01 5.86 22.70
N LYS A 460 39.51 5.90 23.95
CA LYS A 460 39.15 6.93 24.93
C LYS A 460 40.03 8.19 24.85
N CYS A 461 41.12 8.13 24.10
CA CYS A 461 42.03 9.26 23.94
C CYS A 461 41.57 10.18 22.80
N ASN A 462 41.96 11.43 22.86
CA ASN A 462 41.80 12.39 21.76
C ASN A 462 43.19 12.82 21.28
N PRO A 463 43.49 12.76 19.98
CA PRO A 463 44.76 13.27 19.46
C PRO A 463 44.95 14.76 19.82
N PRO A 464 46.17 15.19 20.21
CA PRO A 464 47.43 14.45 20.18
C PRO A 464 47.75 13.62 21.44
N ASP A 465 46.85 13.56 22.43
CA ASP A 465 47.11 12.94 23.74
C ASP A 465 47.05 11.39 23.73
N CYS A 466 46.87 10.79 22.56
CA CYS A 466 46.89 9.35 22.36
C CYS A 466 48.32 8.78 22.41
N ASN A 467 48.47 7.56 22.93
CA ASN A 467 49.76 6.86 22.90
C ASN A 467 50.07 6.34 21.47
N SER A 468 51.30 5.86 21.25
CA SER A 468 51.75 5.42 19.92
C SER A 468 50.93 4.27 19.32
N GLU A 469 50.41 3.35 20.13
CA GLU A 469 49.58 2.23 19.67
C GLU A 469 48.21 2.76 19.21
N GLN A 470 47.58 3.59 20.03
CA GLN A 470 46.31 4.24 19.72
C GLN A 470 46.41 5.14 18.48
N MET A 471 47.52 5.86 18.32
CA MET A 471 47.78 6.63 17.10
C MET A 471 47.96 5.73 15.86
N GLY A 472 48.50 4.52 16.04
CA GLY A 472 48.54 3.48 15.01
C GLY A 472 47.14 3.06 14.58
N ASP A 473 46.26 2.73 15.52
CA ASP A 473 44.86 2.36 15.25
C ASP A 473 44.09 3.48 14.52
N ILE A 474 44.31 4.74 14.94
CA ILE A 474 43.72 5.92 14.30
C ILE A 474 44.24 6.10 12.86
N SER A 475 45.52 5.81 12.62
CA SER A 475 46.10 5.82 11.28
C SER A 475 45.53 4.71 10.39
N ASP A 476 45.32 3.51 10.94
CA ASP A 476 44.72 2.40 10.20
C ASP A 476 43.25 2.68 9.85
N PHE A 477 42.49 3.28 10.77
CA PHE A 477 41.14 3.77 10.51
C PHE A 477 41.11 4.76 9.35
N HIS A 478 42.03 5.73 9.31
CA HIS A 478 42.11 6.68 8.21
C HIS A 478 42.37 6.00 6.86
N ASN A 479 43.25 4.99 6.82
CA ASN A 479 43.50 4.19 5.63
C ASN A 479 42.23 3.44 5.17
N ASP A 480 41.46 2.89 6.11
CA ASP A 480 40.21 2.21 5.80
C ASP A 480 39.10 3.18 5.37
N PHE A 481 39.07 4.39 5.94
CA PHE A 481 38.20 5.48 5.49
C PHE A 481 38.50 5.88 4.05
N LEU A 482 39.77 6.08 3.71
CA LEU A 482 40.21 6.36 2.34
C LEU A 482 39.79 5.25 1.36
N LYS A 483 39.89 3.98 1.76
CA LYS A 483 39.42 2.85 0.94
C LYS A 483 37.91 2.88 0.75
N ALA A 484 37.13 3.06 1.81
CA ALA A 484 35.67 3.06 1.79
C ALA A 484 35.09 4.26 1.01
N SER A 485 35.75 5.41 1.08
CA SER A 485 35.36 6.67 0.41
C SER A 485 35.82 6.75 -1.05
N ARG A 486 36.50 5.74 -1.61
CA ARG A 486 36.86 5.71 -3.05
C ARG A 486 35.66 5.92 -3.98
N GLN A 487 34.48 5.42 -3.59
CA GLN A 487 33.25 5.64 -4.34
C GLN A 487 32.84 7.13 -4.40
N ILE A 488 33.12 7.90 -3.34
CA ILE A 488 32.92 9.35 -3.30
C ILE A 488 33.98 10.02 -4.19
N ALA A 489 35.25 9.64 -4.02
CA ALA A 489 36.36 10.19 -4.79
C ALA A 489 36.15 10.02 -6.31
N ASN A 490 35.72 8.84 -6.73
CA ASN A 490 35.54 8.47 -8.14
C ASN A 490 34.25 9.00 -8.79
N SER A 491 33.29 9.50 -8.00
CA SER A 491 32.04 10.02 -8.57
C SER A 491 32.28 11.27 -9.42
N THR A 492 31.76 11.32 -10.64
CA THR A 492 31.86 12.52 -11.51
C THR A 492 30.73 13.52 -11.29
N VAL A 493 29.68 13.12 -10.55
CA VAL A 493 28.46 13.90 -10.34
C VAL A 493 28.38 14.46 -8.91
N ASN A 494 28.91 13.72 -7.94
CA ASN A 494 28.82 14.07 -6.52
C ASN A 494 29.98 14.97 -6.09
N GLY A 495 29.69 15.86 -5.14
CA GLY A 495 30.66 16.74 -4.52
C GLY A 495 31.21 16.12 -3.23
N ALA A 496 32.35 16.63 -2.76
CA ALA A 496 32.86 16.20 -1.47
C ALA A 496 33.77 17.25 -0.83
N PHE A 497 33.79 17.27 0.50
CA PHE A 497 34.82 17.89 1.30
C PHE A 497 35.21 16.90 2.40
N LEU A 498 36.35 16.23 2.22
CA LEU A 498 36.83 15.21 3.17
C LEU A 498 38.13 15.70 3.80
N ASP A 499 38.06 16.36 4.95
CA ASP A 499 39.22 16.92 5.65
C ASP A 499 39.91 15.90 6.57
N SER A 500 41.17 16.16 6.92
CA SER A 500 41.93 15.34 7.86
C SER A 500 41.88 15.87 9.31
N CYS A 501 40.89 16.69 9.68
CA CYS A 501 40.75 17.20 11.05
C CYS A 501 40.10 16.17 11.98
N PHE A 502 40.40 16.21 13.28
CA PHE A 502 39.68 15.42 14.28
C PHE A 502 38.38 16.14 14.66
N ALA A 503 37.32 15.93 13.87
CA ALA A 503 36.07 16.69 13.95
C ALA A 503 34.82 15.83 13.74
N HIS A 504 33.66 16.33 14.17
CA HIS A 504 32.35 15.73 13.90
C HIS A 504 31.30 16.84 13.80
N CYS A 505 30.40 16.75 12.82
CA CYS A 505 29.40 17.78 12.52
C CYS A 505 29.93 19.19 12.22
N GLN A 506 30.46 19.39 11.03
CA GLN A 506 31.23 20.58 10.66
C GLN A 506 30.42 21.66 9.93
N SER A 507 29.30 21.32 9.30
CA SER A 507 28.47 22.25 8.50
C SER A 507 27.72 23.28 9.34
N LEU A 508 27.48 22.98 10.61
CA LEU A 508 26.85 23.89 11.57
C LEU A 508 27.86 24.65 12.44
N ASP A 509 29.14 24.32 12.31
CA ASP A 509 30.22 25.02 13.00
C ASP A 509 30.84 26.07 12.06
N ASN A 510 31.01 27.30 12.55
CA ASN A 510 31.55 28.39 11.73
C ASN A 510 32.96 28.08 11.24
N HIS A 511 33.80 27.47 12.09
CA HIS A 511 35.18 27.16 11.74
C HIS A 511 35.26 25.95 10.80
N GLY A 512 34.51 24.88 11.03
CA GLY A 512 34.38 23.76 10.10
C GLY A 512 33.87 24.18 8.73
N TRP A 513 32.87 25.07 8.67
CA TRP A 513 32.26 25.49 7.41
C TRP A 513 33.09 26.51 6.61
N THR A 514 33.70 27.49 7.30
CA THR A 514 34.37 28.64 6.66
C THR A 514 35.86 28.79 6.98
N GLY A 515 36.38 28.03 7.94
CA GLY A 515 37.77 28.11 8.40
C GLY A 515 38.65 26.97 7.88
N VAL A 516 38.19 25.72 7.97
CA VAL A 516 38.92 24.53 7.49
C VAL A 516 39.06 24.58 5.98
N GLN A 517 40.27 24.34 5.48
CA GLN A 517 40.69 24.46 4.09
C GLN A 517 41.41 23.21 3.61
N ILE A 518 41.14 22.83 2.36
CA ILE A 518 41.90 21.83 1.61
C ILE A 518 42.36 22.52 0.32
N GLU A 519 43.68 22.56 0.09
CA GLU A 519 44.28 23.27 -1.05
C GLU A 519 43.81 24.75 -1.15
N GLY A 520 43.70 25.42 0.00
CA GLY A 520 43.29 26.83 0.11
C GLY A 520 41.80 27.10 -0.11
N GLN A 521 40.96 26.08 -0.26
CA GLN A 521 39.52 26.21 -0.46
C GLN A 521 38.74 25.68 0.74
N THR A 522 37.74 26.44 1.22
CA THR A 522 36.92 26.06 2.39
C THR A 522 35.81 25.07 2.03
N ALA A 523 35.20 24.43 3.04
CA ALA A 523 34.02 23.59 2.84
C ALA A 523 32.86 24.38 2.17
N SER A 524 32.59 25.59 2.64
CA SER A 524 31.55 26.47 2.08
C SER A 524 31.79 26.83 0.61
N GLN A 525 33.02 27.16 0.23
CA GLN A 525 33.40 27.44 -1.15
C GLN A 525 33.29 26.20 -2.03
N THR A 526 33.71 25.04 -1.52
CA THR A 526 33.64 23.74 -2.22
C THR A 526 32.20 23.32 -2.48
N PHE A 527 31.33 23.45 -1.46
CA PHE A 527 29.90 23.20 -1.62
C PHE A 527 29.27 24.15 -2.64
N ALA A 528 29.53 25.45 -2.54
CA ALA A 528 29.01 26.44 -3.49
C ALA A 528 29.47 26.12 -4.92
N ASN A 529 30.75 25.81 -5.12
CA ASN A 529 31.28 25.46 -6.44
C ASN A 529 30.58 24.23 -7.01
N TRP A 530 30.44 23.15 -6.23
CA TRP A 530 29.69 21.98 -6.68
C TRP A 530 28.22 22.29 -6.98
N TYR A 531 27.55 23.01 -6.08
CA TYR A 531 26.14 23.34 -6.20
C TYR A 531 25.83 24.17 -7.46
N PHE A 532 26.68 25.14 -7.77
CA PHE A 532 26.55 26.02 -8.94
C PHE A 532 27.28 25.51 -10.19
N GLY A 533 27.85 24.30 -10.16
CA GLY A 533 28.52 23.70 -11.32
C GLY A 533 29.84 24.37 -11.71
N GLN A 534 30.51 25.03 -10.77
CA GLN A 534 31.83 25.64 -10.94
C GLN A 534 32.95 24.62 -10.66
N PRO A 535 34.17 24.83 -11.20
CA PRO A 535 35.34 24.01 -10.86
C PRO A 535 35.63 24.02 -9.36
N GLY A 536 36.21 22.93 -8.85
CA GLY A 536 36.56 22.82 -7.43
C GLY A 536 35.40 22.38 -6.52
N GLY A 537 34.41 21.68 -7.06
CA GLY A 537 33.30 21.09 -6.28
C GLY A 537 33.66 19.84 -5.47
N LYS A 538 34.94 19.45 -5.43
CA LYS A 538 35.43 18.29 -4.69
C LYS A 538 36.82 18.55 -4.13
N LYS A 539 36.98 18.35 -2.83
CA LYS A 539 38.24 18.42 -2.10
C LYS A 539 38.35 17.25 -1.13
N ILE A 540 39.45 16.51 -1.20
CA ILE A 540 39.72 15.35 -0.35
C ILE A 540 41.17 15.49 0.09
N ASP A 541 41.37 15.61 1.40
CA ASP A 541 42.69 15.68 2.00
C ASP A 541 43.37 14.31 1.90
N SER A 542 44.69 14.30 1.71
CA SER A 542 45.48 13.05 1.62
C SER A 542 46.49 12.92 2.76
N GLY A 543 46.62 13.94 3.61
CA GLY A 543 47.60 13.96 4.69
C GLY A 543 47.10 13.24 5.95
N PRO A 544 47.99 12.54 6.69
CA PRO A 544 47.65 11.95 7.98
C PRO A 544 47.45 13.02 9.06
N TYR A 545 46.70 12.72 10.11
CA TYR A 545 46.56 13.65 11.25
C TYR A 545 47.86 13.78 12.05
N PRO A 546 48.24 15.00 12.53
CA PRO A 546 47.71 16.31 12.15
C PRO A 546 48.56 16.90 11.00
N SER A 547 48.03 16.93 9.77
CA SER A 547 48.71 17.54 8.62
C SER A 547 48.00 18.79 8.12
N ASN A 548 46.68 18.83 8.24
CA ASN A 548 45.91 20.01 7.89
C ASN A 548 46.02 21.06 9.01
N LYS A 549 46.69 22.18 8.69
CA LYS A 549 46.97 23.28 9.63
C LYS A 549 45.80 24.24 9.83
N SER A 550 44.68 23.99 9.15
CA SER A 550 43.46 24.78 9.29
C SER A 550 42.43 24.12 10.20
N CYS A 551 42.73 22.92 10.70
CA CYS A 551 42.27 22.47 12.00
C CYS A 551 43.02 23.29 13.09
#